data_AF-A0A8H5NEP4-F1
#
_entry.id   AF-A0A8H5NEP4-F1
#
_cell.length_a   1.000
_cell.length_b   1.000
_cell.length_c   1.000
_cell.angle_alpha   90.00
_cell.angle_beta   90.00
_cell.angle_gamma   90.00
#
_symmetry.space_group_name_H-M   'P 1'
#
loop_
_entity.id
_entity.type
_entity.pdbx_description
1 polymer ?
#
loop_
_entity_poly.entity_id
_entity_poly.type
_entity_poly.pdbx_seq_one_letter_code
_entity_poly.pdbx_strand_id
1 'polypeptide(L)'
;MSLEDTDPLAGLDSIDWSNHTHAYGPADDVPHILRELQSTNPDVYKTALDTCWSNIYHQDTRYSASVATIPFLYALLDSPATKDREVILYLIVSLAIGDPDWAVPNGIDIQEWEKRIAVMEPPNRDYAMHELKSYEAVERGLSSMVRCLDEDSASLRANAAHALAFFPRHSDASVIAFLDLLSHKTSDNVRGTIVLSLAILSVREDDDSKKMSVIEKIEEYYAPSSIRGTPEDIFSWSCAAALLILGSKRDGLAETVQRVHVDEAYLSKLESSIDSTCWFPFATVGLRELANSILKHDQK
;
A
#
# COMPACT_ATOMS: atom_id res chain seq x y z
N MET A 1 -14.49 9.16 29.71
CA MET A 1 -14.65 10.39 28.91
C MET A 1 -15.00 9.91 27.51
N SER A 2 -16.19 10.28 27.02
CA SER A 2 -16.58 10.00 25.65
C SER A 2 -15.54 10.59 24.71
N LEU A 3 -15.16 9.86 23.66
CA LEU A 3 -14.52 10.44 22.48
C LEU A 3 -15.52 11.44 21.91
N GLU A 4 -15.46 12.68 22.39
CA GLU A 4 -16.20 13.79 21.80
C GLU A 4 -15.70 13.91 20.37
N ASP A 5 -16.58 13.57 19.45
CA ASP A 5 -16.87 14.19 18.14
C ASP A 5 -16.04 15.43 17.80
N THR A 6 -14.71 15.29 17.73
CA THR A 6 -13.83 16.32 17.18
C THR A 6 -13.95 16.23 15.68
N ASP A 7 -14.45 17.30 15.05
CA ASP A 7 -14.51 17.44 13.60
C ASP A 7 -13.16 17.00 12.98
N PRO A 8 -13.12 15.91 12.17
CA PRO A 8 -11.88 15.43 11.57
C PRO A 8 -11.25 16.46 10.62
N LEU A 9 -12.02 17.48 10.22
CA LEU A 9 -11.55 18.57 9.36
C LEU A 9 -11.26 19.86 10.14
N ALA A 10 -11.07 19.78 11.46
CA ALA A 10 -10.63 20.91 12.26
C ALA A 10 -9.34 21.53 11.69
N GLY A 11 -9.35 22.86 11.49
CA GLY A 11 -8.24 23.61 10.92
C GLY A 11 -8.21 23.69 9.38
N LEU A 12 -9.16 23.05 8.68
CA LEU A 12 -9.24 23.07 7.22
C LEU A 12 -9.33 24.50 6.64
N ASP A 13 -10.10 25.38 7.28
CA ASP A 13 -10.25 26.79 6.88
C ASP A 13 -9.08 27.70 7.28
N SER A 14 -8.10 27.19 8.03
CA SER A 14 -6.91 27.96 8.41
C SER A 14 -5.82 27.96 7.34
N ILE A 15 -5.95 27.08 6.34
CA ILE A 15 -5.03 26.98 5.21
C ILE A 15 -5.49 27.95 4.11
N ASP A 16 -4.56 28.73 3.57
CA ASP A 16 -4.83 29.58 2.40
C ASP A 16 -4.78 28.75 1.11
N TRP A 17 -5.87 28.02 0.84
CA TRP A 17 -6.00 27.11 -0.30
C TRP A 17 -5.80 27.78 -1.66
N SER A 18 -6.01 29.09 -1.76
CA SER A 18 -5.77 29.86 -2.99
C SER A 18 -4.29 29.93 -3.40
N ASN A 19 -3.37 29.72 -2.44
CA ASN A 19 -1.93 29.61 -2.70
C ASN A 19 -1.48 28.18 -3.06
N HIS A 20 -2.40 27.21 -3.02
CA HIS A 20 -2.16 25.83 -3.43
C HIS A 20 -2.76 25.59 -4.81
N THR A 21 -2.21 24.63 -5.52
CA THR A 21 -2.69 24.19 -6.83
C THR A 21 -2.88 22.69 -6.83
N HIS A 22 -3.77 22.25 -7.71
CA HIS A 22 -4.08 20.86 -8.02
C HIS A 22 -4.15 20.70 -9.55
N ALA A 23 -4.54 19.54 -10.07
CA ALA A 23 -4.52 19.23 -11.51
C ALA A 23 -5.23 20.26 -12.42
N TYR A 24 -6.31 20.87 -11.93
CA TYR A 24 -7.15 21.77 -12.70
C TYR A 24 -7.01 23.27 -12.34
N GLY A 25 -5.97 23.66 -11.59
CA GLY A 25 -5.73 25.06 -11.20
C GLY A 25 -5.65 25.30 -9.69
N PRO A 26 -6.05 26.50 -9.21
CA PRO A 26 -6.11 26.84 -7.78
C PRO A 26 -7.00 25.88 -6.99
N ALA A 27 -6.63 25.62 -5.73
CA ALA A 27 -7.24 24.59 -4.89
C ALA A 27 -8.36 25.09 -3.95
N ASP A 28 -9.01 26.21 -4.28
CA ASP A 28 -10.07 26.82 -3.47
C ASP A 28 -11.27 25.89 -3.21
N ASP A 29 -11.47 24.87 -4.05
CA ASP A 29 -12.54 23.88 -3.97
C ASP A 29 -12.22 22.69 -3.05
N VAL A 30 -10.95 22.42 -2.75
CA VAL A 30 -10.51 21.27 -1.93
C VAL A 30 -11.18 21.23 -0.55
N PRO A 31 -11.36 22.34 0.19
CA PRO A 31 -12.07 22.32 1.46
C PRO A 31 -13.51 21.85 1.36
N HIS A 32 -14.19 22.15 0.24
CA HIS A 32 -15.56 21.71 0.02
C HIS A 32 -15.59 20.21 -0.25
N ILE A 33 -14.72 19.74 -1.16
CA ILE A 33 -14.58 18.32 -1.50
C ILE A 33 -14.29 17.47 -0.26
N LEU A 34 -13.36 17.89 0.60
CA LEU A 34 -13.03 17.15 1.83
C LEU A 34 -14.21 17.05 2.81
N ARG A 35 -15.04 18.09 2.91
CA ARG A 35 -16.26 18.04 3.72
C ARG A 35 -17.29 17.06 3.14
N GLU A 36 -17.42 17.00 1.82
CA GLU A 36 -18.34 16.09 1.16
C GLU A 36 -17.96 14.61 1.32
N LEU A 37 -16.68 14.29 1.58
CA LEU A 37 -16.27 12.93 1.96
C LEU A 37 -16.91 12.45 3.28
N GLN A 38 -17.36 13.37 4.15
CA GLN A 38 -18.09 13.02 5.37
C GLN A 38 -19.61 12.84 5.14
N SER A 39 -20.09 13.05 3.92
CA SER A 39 -21.52 12.96 3.62
C SER A 39 -22.06 11.54 3.85
N THR A 40 -23.22 11.46 4.49
CA THR A 40 -23.95 10.19 4.61
C THR A 40 -24.70 9.81 3.32
N ASN A 41 -24.73 10.70 2.32
CA ASN A 41 -25.31 10.42 1.00
C ASN A 41 -24.27 9.75 0.10
N PRO A 42 -24.49 8.49 -0.36
CA PRO A 42 -23.56 7.78 -1.21
C PRO A 42 -23.16 8.48 -2.49
N ASP A 43 -24.11 9.16 -3.15
CA ASP A 43 -23.81 9.83 -4.42
C ASP A 43 -22.89 11.04 -4.18
N VAL A 44 -23.04 11.71 -3.04
CA VAL A 44 -22.22 12.88 -2.68
C VAL A 44 -20.80 12.44 -2.32
N TYR A 45 -20.63 11.49 -1.38
CA TYR A 45 -19.28 11.13 -0.94
C TYR A 45 -18.49 10.42 -2.05
N LYS A 46 -19.13 9.63 -2.92
CA LYS A 46 -18.46 8.99 -4.07
C LYS A 46 -18.02 10.01 -5.11
N THR A 47 -18.89 10.96 -5.44
CA THR A 47 -18.52 12.07 -6.34
C THR A 47 -17.36 12.87 -5.75
N ALA A 48 -17.40 13.16 -4.45
CA ALA A 48 -16.33 13.85 -3.75
C ALA A 48 -15.03 13.03 -3.74
N LEU A 49 -15.10 11.71 -3.59
CA LEU A 49 -13.93 10.83 -3.64
C LEU A 49 -13.29 10.82 -5.03
N ASP A 50 -14.09 10.67 -6.09
CA ASP A 50 -13.60 10.71 -7.48
C ASP A 50 -13.01 12.08 -7.83
N THR A 51 -13.64 13.15 -7.35
CA THR A 51 -13.17 14.53 -7.53
C THR A 51 -11.89 14.79 -6.73
N CYS A 52 -11.85 14.34 -5.47
CA CYS A 52 -10.65 14.44 -4.64
C CYS A 52 -9.49 13.74 -5.35
N TRP A 53 -9.68 12.46 -5.72
CA TRP A 53 -8.70 11.67 -6.46
C TRP A 53 -8.20 12.43 -7.68
N SER A 54 -9.09 12.82 -8.59
CA SER A 54 -8.72 13.48 -9.85
C SER A 54 -8.07 14.84 -9.67
N ASN A 55 -8.42 15.60 -8.62
CA ASN A 55 -7.86 16.93 -8.38
C ASN A 55 -6.46 16.81 -7.76
N ILE A 56 -6.33 16.10 -6.64
CA ILE A 56 -5.08 16.06 -5.86
C ILE A 56 -4.13 14.94 -6.33
N TYR A 57 -4.56 14.04 -7.20
CA TYR A 57 -3.76 12.98 -7.79
C TYR A 57 -4.19 12.69 -9.25
N HIS A 58 -3.53 13.34 -10.21
CA HIS A 58 -3.88 13.19 -11.62
C HIS A 58 -2.73 12.59 -12.42
N GLN A 59 -2.96 11.41 -13.03
CA GLN A 59 -1.96 10.71 -13.85
C GLN A 59 -0.60 10.64 -13.15
N ASP A 60 -0.63 10.12 -11.92
CA ASP A 60 0.54 9.98 -11.05
C ASP A 60 1.23 11.30 -10.69
N THR A 61 0.62 12.46 -10.91
CA THR A 61 1.18 13.78 -10.55
C THR A 61 0.64 14.26 -9.21
N ARG A 62 1.54 14.75 -8.34
CA ARG A 62 1.23 15.36 -7.05
C ARG A 62 1.50 16.86 -7.11
N TYR A 63 0.75 17.61 -6.32
CA TYR A 63 0.71 19.07 -6.30
C TYR A 63 0.87 19.61 -4.88
N SER A 64 0.92 20.93 -4.73
CA SER A 64 0.97 21.57 -3.42
C SER A 64 -0.29 21.33 -2.60
N ALA A 65 -1.47 21.20 -3.24
CA ALA A 65 -2.71 20.80 -2.57
C ALA A 65 -2.70 19.35 -2.09
N SER A 66 -2.02 18.45 -2.81
CA SER A 66 -1.85 17.05 -2.42
C SER A 66 -1.19 16.94 -1.05
N VAL A 67 -0.08 17.66 -0.87
CA VAL A 67 0.66 17.69 0.40
C VAL A 67 -0.21 18.24 1.53
N ALA A 68 -0.94 19.34 1.28
CA ALA A 68 -1.78 20.01 2.27
C ALA A 68 -2.99 19.17 2.71
N THR A 69 -3.44 18.24 1.87
CA THR A 69 -4.63 17.41 2.11
C THR A 69 -4.35 16.19 2.99
N ILE A 70 -3.13 15.67 3.00
CA ILE A 70 -2.75 14.42 3.70
C ILE A 70 -3.15 14.39 5.19
N PRO A 71 -2.94 15.45 6.01
CA PRO A 71 -3.36 15.42 7.41
C PRO A 71 -4.86 15.20 7.59
N PHE A 72 -5.68 15.76 6.71
CA PHE A 72 -7.14 15.61 6.74
C PHE A 72 -7.59 14.23 6.26
N LEU A 73 -6.90 13.65 5.27
CA LEU A 73 -7.15 12.26 4.87
C LEU A 73 -6.85 11.29 6.01
N TYR A 74 -5.79 11.53 6.78
CA TYR A 74 -5.53 10.74 7.99
C TYR A 74 -6.59 10.94 9.07
N ALA A 75 -7.05 12.17 9.30
CA ALA A 75 -8.13 12.42 10.25
C ALA A 75 -9.45 11.73 9.84
N LEU A 76 -9.76 11.73 8.54
CA LEU A 76 -10.88 10.96 7.99
C LEU A 76 -10.65 9.45 8.14
N LEU A 77 -9.44 8.96 7.88
CA LEU A 77 -9.05 7.56 8.10
C LEU A 77 -9.15 7.17 9.57
N ASP A 78 -8.86 8.04 10.52
CA ASP A 78 -8.94 7.75 11.96
C ASP A 78 -10.38 7.87 12.51
N SER A 79 -11.30 8.48 11.77
CA SER A 79 -12.70 8.61 12.16
C SER A 79 -13.53 7.38 11.76
N PRO A 80 -14.10 6.62 12.72
CA PRO A 80 -14.92 5.44 12.41
C PRO A 80 -16.23 5.76 11.69
N ALA A 81 -16.67 7.02 11.71
CA ALA A 81 -17.88 7.46 11.01
C ALA A 81 -17.68 7.57 9.49
N THR A 82 -16.43 7.79 9.06
CA THR A 82 -16.04 7.93 7.66
C THR A 82 -16.37 6.66 6.87
N LYS A 83 -16.97 6.83 5.70
CA LYS A 83 -17.27 5.72 4.77
C LYS A 83 -16.05 5.37 3.93
N ASP A 84 -15.97 4.11 3.52
CA ASP A 84 -14.95 3.59 2.60
C ASP A 84 -13.52 3.98 3.01
N ARG A 85 -13.20 3.85 4.30
CA ARG A 85 -11.87 4.16 4.90
C ARG A 85 -10.74 3.44 4.18
N GLU A 86 -11.00 2.26 3.63
CA GLU A 86 -10.07 1.51 2.80
C GLU A 86 -9.70 2.24 1.51
N VAL A 87 -10.62 2.98 0.88
CA VAL A 87 -10.32 3.76 -0.34
C VAL A 87 -9.55 5.03 0.01
N ILE A 88 -9.87 5.66 1.15
CA ILE A 88 -9.09 6.79 1.68
C ILE A 88 -7.65 6.35 1.97
N LEU A 89 -7.46 5.19 2.61
CA LEU A 89 -6.13 4.64 2.84
C LEU A 89 -5.39 4.38 1.52
N TYR A 90 -6.07 3.85 0.51
CA TYR A 90 -5.47 3.65 -0.80
C TYR A 90 -5.05 4.98 -1.45
N LEU A 91 -5.88 6.03 -1.38
CA LEU A 91 -5.53 7.38 -1.84
C LEU A 91 -4.30 7.92 -1.11
N ILE A 92 -4.22 7.75 0.21
CA ILE A 92 -3.04 8.16 1.00
C ILE A 92 -1.77 7.48 0.47
N VAL A 93 -1.83 6.18 0.16
CA VAL A 93 -0.68 5.45 -0.41
C VAL A 93 -0.35 5.98 -1.81
N SER A 94 -1.34 6.18 -2.67
CA SER A 94 -1.13 6.73 -4.02
C SER A 94 -0.50 8.12 -4.00
N LEU A 95 -0.88 8.96 -3.04
CA LEU A 95 -0.22 10.25 -2.82
C LEU A 95 1.23 10.11 -2.40
N ALA A 96 1.58 9.08 -1.62
CA ALA A 96 2.94 8.84 -1.17
C ALA A 96 3.85 8.37 -2.31
N ILE A 97 3.45 7.37 -3.07
CA ILE A 97 4.35 6.62 -3.97
C ILE A 97 3.92 6.58 -5.44
N GLY A 98 2.77 7.18 -5.78
CA GLY A 98 2.14 6.96 -7.07
C GLY A 98 1.43 5.61 -7.11
N ASP A 99 1.33 4.98 -8.29
CA ASP A 99 0.82 3.62 -8.42
C ASP A 99 1.73 2.62 -7.66
N PRO A 100 1.23 1.95 -6.61
CA PRO A 100 2.01 0.98 -5.83
C PRO A 100 2.60 -0.16 -6.68
N ASP A 101 1.94 -0.55 -7.76
CA ASP A 101 2.38 -1.62 -8.65
C ASP A 101 3.74 -1.32 -9.28
N TRP A 102 4.12 -0.03 -9.39
CA TRP A 102 5.42 0.37 -9.95
C TRP A 102 6.57 0.19 -8.98
N ALA A 103 6.30 0.14 -7.68
CA ALA A 103 7.30 -0.11 -6.65
C ALA A 103 7.56 -1.61 -6.43
N VAL A 104 6.64 -2.49 -6.84
CA VAL A 104 6.76 -3.93 -6.63
C VAL A 104 7.60 -4.58 -7.74
N PRO A 105 8.51 -5.52 -7.42
CA PRO A 105 8.86 -6.02 -6.09
C PRO A 105 9.98 -5.22 -5.38
N ASN A 106 10.52 -4.19 -6.02
CA ASN A 106 11.77 -3.54 -5.63
C ASN A 106 11.67 -2.65 -4.38
N GLY A 107 10.48 -2.34 -3.90
CA GLY A 107 10.24 -1.35 -2.85
C GLY A 107 10.65 0.07 -3.25
N ILE A 108 10.72 0.96 -2.25
CA ILE A 108 11.08 2.36 -2.43
C ILE A 108 12.56 2.57 -2.09
N ASP A 109 13.32 3.16 -3.02
CA ASP A 109 14.68 3.63 -2.78
C ASP A 109 14.67 5.16 -2.62
N ILE A 110 14.48 5.61 -1.37
CA ILE A 110 14.31 7.03 -1.08
C ILE A 110 15.61 7.81 -1.38
N GLN A 111 16.77 7.20 -1.14
CA GLN A 111 18.05 7.84 -1.42
C GLN A 111 18.25 8.07 -2.92
N GLU A 112 17.93 7.09 -3.75
CA GLU A 112 17.97 7.26 -5.20
C GLU A 112 16.91 8.25 -5.69
N TRP A 113 15.72 8.27 -5.09
CA TRP A 113 14.69 9.25 -5.40
C TRP A 113 15.17 10.70 -5.12
N GLU A 114 15.75 10.95 -3.96
CA GLU A 114 16.32 12.25 -3.59
C GLU A 114 17.46 12.67 -4.53
N LYS A 115 18.36 11.75 -4.89
CA LYS A 115 19.43 12.00 -5.87
C LYS A 115 18.88 12.37 -7.24
N ARG A 116 17.86 11.66 -7.71
CA ARG A 116 17.18 11.96 -8.99
C ARG A 116 16.59 13.37 -8.99
N ILE A 117 15.92 13.78 -7.91
CA ILE A 117 15.33 15.12 -7.79
C ILE A 117 16.42 16.20 -7.81
N ALA A 118 17.57 15.96 -7.18
CA ALA A 118 18.66 16.94 -7.07
C ALA A 118 19.26 17.36 -8.42
N VAL A 119 19.15 16.51 -9.45
CA VAL A 119 19.69 16.75 -10.80
C VAL A 119 18.63 17.15 -11.84
N MET A 120 17.37 17.26 -11.46
CA MET A 120 16.28 17.67 -12.35
C MET A 120 16.21 19.19 -12.53
N GLU A 121 15.80 19.62 -13.72
CA GLU A 121 15.50 21.02 -14.02
C GLU A 121 13.99 21.32 -13.88
N PRO A 122 13.61 22.57 -13.58
CA PRO A 122 12.21 23.01 -13.61
C PRO A 122 11.59 22.87 -15.02
N PRO A 123 10.27 22.58 -15.15
CA PRO A 123 9.30 22.39 -14.06
C PRO A 123 9.28 20.96 -13.50
N ASN A 124 9.97 20.00 -14.12
CA ASN A 124 9.95 18.59 -13.70
C ASN A 124 10.42 18.41 -12.26
N ARG A 125 11.44 19.18 -11.85
CA ARG A 125 11.91 19.22 -10.46
C ARG A 125 10.82 19.62 -9.48
N ASP A 126 9.94 20.56 -9.85
CA ASP A 126 8.89 21.06 -8.95
C ASP A 126 7.83 19.99 -8.71
N TYR A 127 7.41 19.28 -9.76
CA TYR A 127 6.53 18.12 -9.61
C TYR A 127 7.18 17.05 -8.73
N ALA A 128 8.42 16.65 -9.05
CA ALA A 128 9.19 15.66 -8.31
C ALA A 128 9.34 16.00 -6.81
N MET A 129 9.47 17.30 -6.49
CA MET A 129 9.52 17.80 -5.12
C MET A 129 8.18 17.64 -4.38
N HIS A 130 7.04 17.83 -5.05
CA HIS A 130 5.73 17.60 -4.44
C HIS A 130 5.49 16.12 -4.15
N GLU A 131 6.03 15.23 -4.98
CA GLU A 131 5.99 13.78 -4.73
C GLU A 131 6.73 13.43 -3.44
N LEU A 132 7.98 13.86 -3.30
CA LEU A 132 8.77 13.59 -2.10
C LEU A 132 8.14 14.22 -0.85
N LYS A 133 7.64 15.47 -0.95
CA LYS A 133 6.92 16.10 0.16
C LYS A 133 5.63 15.34 0.53
N SER A 134 4.94 14.77 -0.44
CA SER A 134 3.75 13.93 -0.20
C SER A 134 4.16 12.65 0.51
N TYR A 135 5.22 11.96 0.04
CA TYR A 135 5.80 10.81 0.71
C TYR A 135 6.14 11.09 2.17
N GLU A 136 6.91 12.15 2.45
CA GLU A 136 7.29 12.55 3.81
C GLU A 136 6.09 12.94 4.68
N ALA A 137 5.05 13.55 4.08
CA ALA A 137 3.82 13.88 4.79
C ALA A 137 3.04 12.62 5.16
N VAL A 138 2.98 11.62 4.28
CA VAL A 138 2.38 10.33 4.57
C VAL A 138 3.20 9.57 5.62
N GLU A 139 4.52 9.59 5.52
CA GLU A 139 5.46 8.95 6.46
C GLU A 139 5.27 9.46 7.91
N ARG A 140 4.90 10.72 8.10
CA ARG A 140 4.57 11.26 9.45
C ARG A 140 3.31 10.66 10.07
N GLY A 141 2.41 10.08 9.27
CA GLY A 141 1.12 9.53 9.72
C GLY A 141 1.08 8.01 9.86
N LEU A 142 2.20 7.30 9.73
CA LEU A 142 2.22 5.82 9.73
C LEU A 142 1.57 5.17 10.96
N SER A 143 1.54 5.87 12.11
CA SER A 143 0.85 5.35 13.30
C SER A 143 -0.64 5.08 13.05
N SER A 144 -1.31 5.87 12.19
CA SER A 144 -2.71 5.63 11.79
C SER A 144 -2.83 4.39 10.92
N MET A 145 -1.88 4.16 10.00
CA MET A 145 -1.83 2.94 9.20
C MET A 145 -1.57 1.69 10.05
N VAL A 146 -0.69 1.77 11.05
CA VAL A 146 -0.44 0.67 11.98
C VAL A 146 -1.71 0.33 12.77
N ARG A 147 -2.47 1.33 13.26
CA ARG A 147 -3.76 1.09 13.92
C ARG A 147 -4.76 0.36 13.01
N CYS A 148 -4.73 0.62 11.70
CA CYS A 148 -5.59 -0.07 10.74
C CYS A 148 -5.29 -1.57 10.62
N LEU A 149 -4.14 -2.07 11.09
CA LEU A 149 -3.84 -3.50 11.16
C LEU A 149 -4.69 -4.25 12.21
N ASP A 150 -5.26 -3.52 13.19
CA ASP A 150 -6.08 -4.08 14.28
C ASP A 150 -7.59 -3.87 14.06
N GLU A 151 -8.00 -3.30 12.93
CA GLU A 151 -9.40 -3.04 12.58
C GLU A 151 -10.16 -4.33 12.26
N ASP A 152 -11.48 -4.35 12.47
CA ASP A 152 -12.32 -5.53 12.21
C ASP A 152 -12.35 -5.92 10.72
N SER A 153 -12.29 -4.93 9.83
CA SER A 153 -12.32 -5.11 8.38
C SER A 153 -11.03 -5.75 7.86
N ALA A 154 -11.14 -6.97 7.32
CA ALA A 154 -10.01 -7.66 6.70
C ALA A 154 -9.42 -6.88 5.51
N SER A 155 -10.26 -6.21 4.71
CA SER A 155 -9.81 -5.33 3.63
C SER A 155 -8.99 -4.15 4.14
N LEU A 156 -9.39 -3.54 5.25
CA LEU A 156 -8.65 -2.42 5.84
C LEU A 156 -7.30 -2.90 6.40
N ARG A 157 -7.27 -4.06 7.06
CA ARG A 157 -6.00 -4.69 7.51
C ARG A 157 -5.08 -5.01 6.33
N ALA A 158 -5.60 -5.58 5.25
CA ALA A 158 -4.82 -5.89 4.05
C ALA A 158 -4.26 -4.60 3.43
N ASN A 159 -5.09 -3.57 3.24
CA ASN A 159 -4.64 -2.31 2.66
C ASN A 159 -3.62 -1.58 3.56
N ALA A 160 -3.76 -1.68 4.88
CA ALA A 160 -2.76 -1.17 5.83
C ALA A 160 -1.42 -1.90 5.73
N ALA A 161 -1.44 -3.24 5.62
CA ALA A 161 -0.22 -4.01 5.42
C ALA A 161 0.47 -3.68 4.09
N HIS A 162 -0.33 -3.49 3.04
CA HIS A 162 0.16 -3.03 1.74
C HIS A 162 0.77 -1.63 1.82
N ALA A 163 0.07 -0.67 2.43
CA ALA A 163 0.55 0.70 2.61
C ALA A 163 1.91 0.76 3.31
N LEU A 164 2.03 0.04 4.43
CA LEU A 164 3.23 -0.01 5.26
C LEU A 164 4.43 -0.66 4.54
N ALA A 165 4.21 -1.41 3.44
CA ALA A 165 5.28 -2.05 2.66
C ALA A 165 6.23 -1.03 2.00
N PHE A 166 5.80 0.21 1.83
CA PHE A 166 6.51 1.22 1.04
C PHE A 166 7.23 2.27 1.89
N PHE A 167 7.35 2.03 3.21
CA PHE A 167 8.01 2.94 4.17
C PHE A 167 9.22 2.29 4.84
N PRO A 168 10.33 2.05 4.11
CA PRO A 168 11.49 1.33 4.62
C PRO A 168 12.21 2.02 5.78
N ARG A 169 12.13 3.36 5.91
CA ARG A 169 12.70 4.10 7.07
C ARG A 169 12.08 3.72 8.41
N HIS A 170 10.89 3.11 8.38
CA HIS A 170 10.14 2.69 9.57
C HIS A 170 9.88 1.17 9.57
N SER A 171 10.69 0.40 8.83
CA SER A 171 10.50 -1.03 8.62
C SER A 171 10.41 -1.84 9.91
N ASP A 172 11.25 -1.57 10.91
CA ASP A 172 11.28 -2.35 12.17
C ASP A 172 9.90 -2.40 12.86
N ALA A 173 9.19 -1.27 12.92
CA ALA A 173 7.85 -1.22 13.53
C ALA A 173 6.81 -1.99 12.69
N SER A 174 6.85 -1.83 11.37
CA SER A 174 5.97 -2.55 10.43
C SER A 174 6.20 -4.05 10.48
N VAL A 175 7.47 -4.49 10.48
CA VAL A 175 7.86 -5.91 10.56
C VAL A 175 7.33 -6.54 11.84
N ILE A 176 7.49 -5.87 13.00
CA ILE A 176 6.95 -6.36 14.27
C ILE A 176 5.42 -6.52 14.19
N ALA A 177 4.71 -5.50 13.71
CA ALA A 177 3.24 -5.53 13.61
C ALA A 177 2.75 -6.62 12.63
N PHE A 178 3.46 -6.82 11.52
CA PHE A 178 3.19 -7.87 10.53
C PHE A 178 3.36 -9.27 11.11
N LEU A 179 4.46 -9.51 11.83
CA LEU A 179 4.72 -10.80 12.46
C LEU A 179 3.73 -11.11 13.58
N ASP A 180 3.31 -10.11 14.35
CA ASP A 180 2.24 -10.26 15.34
C ASP A 180 0.92 -10.64 14.67
N LEU A 181 0.50 -9.91 13.63
CA LEU A 181 -0.76 -10.19 12.91
C LEU A 181 -0.75 -11.56 12.23
N LEU A 182 0.38 -12.03 11.70
CA LEU A 182 0.53 -13.40 11.16
C LEU A 182 0.44 -14.49 12.23
N SER A 183 0.66 -14.16 13.51
CA SER A 183 0.54 -15.11 14.63
C SER A 183 -0.92 -15.30 15.08
N HIS A 184 -1.82 -14.39 14.70
CA HIS A 184 -3.25 -14.43 15.00
C HIS A 184 -4.06 -15.01 13.84
N LYS A 185 -5.30 -15.43 14.12
CA LYS A 185 -6.23 -15.90 13.08
C LYS A 185 -6.69 -14.72 12.22
N THR A 186 -6.32 -14.71 10.96
CA THR A 186 -6.76 -13.72 9.95
C THR A 186 -6.98 -14.40 8.59
N SER A 187 -7.51 -13.68 7.59
CA SER A 187 -7.82 -14.23 6.26
C SER A 187 -6.55 -14.44 5.43
N ASP A 188 -6.59 -15.38 4.49
CA ASP A 188 -5.44 -15.67 3.62
C ASP A 188 -5.07 -14.50 2.70
N ASN A 189 -6.03 -13.63 2.34
CA ASN A 189 -5.75 -12.37 1.64
C ASN A 189 -4.85 -11.45 2.49
N VAL A 190 -5.17 -11.29 3.78
CA VAL A 190 -4.36 -10.49 4.71
C VAL A 190 -2.98 -11.13 4.91
N ARG A 191 -2.93 -12.45 5.16
CA ARG A 191 -1.67 -13.17 5.36
C ARG A 191 -0.77 -13.09 4.12
N GLY A 192 -1.34 -13.27 2.92
CA GLY A 192 -0.64 -13.15 1.64
C GLY A 192 -0.10 -11.75 1.42
N THR A 193 -0.89 -10.73 1.76
CA THR A 193 -0.46 -9.33 1.69
C THR A 193 0.71 -9.08 2.64
N ILE A 194 0.63 -9.55 3.89
CA ILE A 194 1.70 -9.35 4.87
C ILE A 194 3.03 -9.97 4.42
N VAL A 195 3.04 -11.20 3.89
CA VAL A 195 4.30 -11.83 3.48
C VAL A 195 4.93 -11.13 2.27
N LEU A 196 4.12 -10.60 1.35
CA LEU A 196 4.60 -9.76 0.26
C LEU A 196 5.12 -8.41 0.79
N SER A 197 4.42 -7.77 1.73
CA SER A 197 4.86 -6.53 2.37
C SER A 197 6.19 -6.71 3.12
N LEU A 198 6.37 -7.82 3.83
CA LEU A 198 7.64 -8.18 4.48
C LEU A 198 8.78 -8.31 3.46
N ALA A 199 8.52 -8.97 2.32
CA ALA A 199 9.51 -9.12 1.26
C ALA A 199 9.89 -7.78 0.64
N ILE A 200 8.91 -6.94 0.32
CA ILE A 200 9.13 -5.62 -0.29
C ILE A 200 9.89 -4.68 0.65
N LEU A 201 9.58 -4.69 1.95
CA LEU A 201 10.34 -3.91 2.95
C LEU A 201 11.79 -4.40 3.07
N SER A 202 12.02 -5.70 2.92
CA SER A 202 13.32 -6.33 3.21
C SER A 202 14.17 -6.57 1.95
N VAL A 203 13.65 -6.29 0.75
CA VAL A 203 14.37 -6.55 -0.51
C VAL A 203 15.67 -5.75 -0.61
N ARG A 204 15.66 -4.52 -0.08
CA ARG A 204 16.77 -3.58 0.02
C ARG A 204 17.39 -3.48 1.42
N GLU A 205 17.10 -4.43 2.30
CA GLU A 205 17.72 -4.46 3.63
C GLU A 205 19.23 -4.75 3.50
N ASP A 206 20.05 -3.85 4.03
CA ASP A 206 21.52 -3.96 4.01
C ASP A 206 22.02 -4.93 5.10
N ASP A 207 21.23 -5.13 6.15
CA ASP A 207 21.54 -6.10 7.20
C ASP A 207 21.12 -7.52 6.77
N ASP A 208 22.08 -8.29 6.27
CA ASP A 208 21.91 -9.69 5.89
C ASP A 208 21.23 -10.54 6.98
N SER A 209 21.47 -10.25 8.26
CA SER A 209 20.88 -11.02 9.36
C SER A 209 19.38 -10.74 9.53
N LYS A 210 18.95 -9.47 9.37
CA LYS A 210 17.54 -9.09 9.36
C LYS A 210 16.82 -9.71 8.16
N LYS A 211 17.42 -9.61 6.97
CA LYS A 211 16.87 -10.20 5.74
C LYS A 211 16.71 -11.71 5.86
N MET A 212 17.73 -12.40 6.37
CA MET A 212 17.68 -13.84 6.61
C MET A 212 16.60 -14.23 7.64
N SER A 213 16.42 -13.45 8.71
CA SER A 213 15.35 -13.71 9.69
C SER A 213 13.95 -13.64 9.06
N VAL A 214 13.72 -12.69 8.14
CA VAL A 214 12.46 -12.59 7.40
C VAL A 214 12.29 -13.79 6.46
N ILE A 215 13.34 -14.20 5.74
CA ILE A 215 13.31 -15.40 4.88
C ILE A 215 12.94 -16.64 5.69
N GLU A 216 13.67 -16.91 6.79
CA GLU A 216 13.41 -18.06 7.68
C GLU A 216 11.96 -18.07 8.16
N LYS A 217 11.44 -16.89 8.53
CA LYS A 217 10.06 -16.79 9.01
C LYS A 217 9.03 -17.08 7.93
N ILE A 218 9.23 -16.62 6.70
CA ILE A 218 8.34 -16.94 5.57
C ILE A 218 8.45 -18.43 5.20
N GLU A 219 9.64 -19.03 5.30
CA GLU A 219 9.85 -20.45 5.07
C GLU A 219 9.07 -21.34 6.06
N GLU A 220 8.93 -20.94 7.33
CA GLU A 220 8.09 -21.62 8.31
C GLU A 220 6.62 -21.72 7.85
N TYR A 221 6.09 -20.66 7.23
CA TYR A 221 4.73 -20.64 6.70
C TYR A 221 4.59 -21.39 5.37
N TYR A 222 5.64 -21.42 4.55
CA TYR A 222 5.61 -22.09 3.25
C TYR A 222 5.83 -23.62 3.36
N ALA A 223 6.59 -24.09 4.35
CA ALA A 223 6.92 -25.51 4.51
C ALA A 223 5.68 -26.45 4.58
N PRO A 224 4.62 -26.15 5.36
CA PRO A 224 3.39 -26.96 5.38
C PRO A 224 2.70 -27.08 4.02
N SER A 225 2.75 -26.02 3.21
CA SER A 225 2.07 -25.92 1.91
C SER A 225 2.82 -26.60 0.76
N SER A 226 4.11 -26.90 0.96
CA SER A 226 4.96 -27.61 -0.01
C SER A 226 4.80 -29.14 0.04
N ILE A 227 3.99 -29.67 0.96
CA ILE A 227 3.73 -31.10 1.09
C ILE A 227 2.86 -31.56 -0.08
N ARG A 228 3.31 -32.60 -0.80
CA ARG A 228 2.61 -33.12 -1.98
C ARG A 228 1.12 -33.41 -1.69
N GLY A 229 0.22 -32.66 -2.32
CA GLY A 229 -1.23 -32.84 -2.21
C GLY A 229 -1.98 -31.79 -1.38
N THR A 230 -1.29 -30.83 -0.73
CA THR A 230 -1.96 -29.65 -0.17
C THR A 230 -2.46 -28.74 -1.30
N PRO A 231 -3.71 -28.25 -1.25
CA PRO A 231 -4.17 -27.23 -2.18
C PRO A 231 -3.32 -25.97 -2.04
N GLU A 232 -2.63 -25.56 -3.09
CA GLU A 232 -2.05 -24.22 -3.18
C GLU A 232 -3.19 -23.19 -3.21
N ASP A 233 -3.03 -22.15 -2.39
CA ASP A 233 -3.94 -21.03 -2.16
C ASP A 233 -3.17 -19.71 -2.31
N ILE A 234 -3.86 -18.58 -2.21
CA ILE A 234 -3.24 -17.27 -2.37
C ILE A 234 -2.13 -17.02 -1.35
N PHE A 235 -2.27 -17.53 -0.12
CA PHE A 235 -1.28 -17.32 0.92
C PHE A 235 0.02 -18.08 0.65
N SER A 236 -0.08 -19.36 0.32
CA SER A 236 1.09 -20.19 -0.03
C SER A 236 1.77 -19.73 -1.32
N TRP A 237 1.00 -19.29 -2.33
CA TRP A 237 1.56 -18.65 -3.52
C TRP A 237 2.29 -17.35 -3.17
N SER A 238 1.71 -16.51 -2.30
CA SER A 238 2.33 -15.27 -1.83
C SER A 238 3.61 -15.52 -1.05
N CYS A 239 3.69 -16.61 -0.27
CA CYS A 239 4.94 -17.02 0.39
C CYS A 239 6.03 -17.39 -0.63
N ALA A 240 5.68 -18.15 -1.67
CA ALA A 240 6.63 -18.50 -2.73
C ALA A 240 7.13 -17.25 -3.47
N ALA A 241 6.22 -16.34 -3.81
CA ALA A 241 6.52 -15.04 -4.40
C ALA A 241 7.44 -14.19 -3.50
N ALA A 242 7.13 -14.07 -2.22
CA ALA A 242 7.92 -13.33 -1.24
C ALA A 242 9.34 -13.90 -1.07
N LEU A 243 9.48 -15.22 -1.00
CA LEU A 243 10.79 -15.89 -0.92
C LEU A 243 11.62 -15.66 -2.19
N LEU A 244 10.97 -15.65 -3.36
CA LEU A 244 11.62 -15.36 -4.63
C LEU A 244 12.11 -13.90 -4.69
N ILE A 245 11.30 -12.93 -4.27
CA ILE A 245 11.68 -11.51 -4.16
C ILE A 245 12.93 -11.35 -3.28
N LEU A 246 13.02 -12.09 -2.18
CA LEU A 246 14.12 -12.02 -1.23
C LEU A 246 15.38 -12.79 -1.68
N GLY A 247 15.32 -13.53 -2.79
CA GLY A 247 16.43 -14.33 -3.30
C GLY A 247 16.70 -15.61 -2.50
N SER A 248 15.66 -16.22 -1.90
CA SER A 248 15.81 -17.52 -1.24
C SER A 248 16.29 -18.59 -2.23
N LYS A 249 17.16 -19.49 -1.75
CA LYS A 249 17.75 -20.58 -2.55
C LYS A 249 16.86 -21.81 -2.67
N ARG A 250 15.61 -21.72 -2.22
CA ARG A 250 14.67 -22.83 -2.26
C ARG A 250 14.27 -23.15 -3.71
N ASP A 251 14.41 -24.41 -4.09
CA ASP A 251 14.03 -24.87 -5.42
C ASP A 251 12.51 -24.76 -5.67
N GLY A 252 12.10 -24.51 -6.91
CA GLY A 252 10.70 -24.53 -7.32
C GLY A 252 9.93 -23.22 -7.14
N LEU A 253 10.54 -22.18 -6.54
CA LEU A 253 9.86 -20.91 -6.28
C LEU A 253 9.46 -20.19 -7.58
N ALA A 254 10.40 -20.08 -8.53
CA ALA A 254 10.14 -19.44 -9.82
C ALA A 254 9.09 -20.21 -10.62
N GLU A 255 9.11 -21.55 -10.59
CA GLU A 255 8.12 -22.40 -11.25
C GLU A 255 6.72 -22.21 -10.65
N THR A 256 6.60 -22.12 -9.32
CA THR A 256 5.34 -21.84 -8.63
C THR A 256 4.78 -20.48 -9.04
N VAL A 257 5.61 -19.43 -9.03
CA VAL A 257 5.18 -18.07 -9.43
C VAL A 257 4.82 -18.04 -10.92
N GLN A 258 5.60 -18.66 -11.80
CA GLN A 258 5.36 -18.69 -13.25
C GLN A 258 4.10 -19.49 -13.64
N ARG A 259 3.63 -20.40 -12.78
CA ARG A 259 2.50 -21.28 -13.08
C ARG A 259 1.22 -20.55 -13.44
N VAL A 260 1.00 -19.35 -12.92
CA VAL A 260 -0.18 -18.50 -13.23
C VAL A 260 -0.29 -18.10 -14.72
N HIS A 261 0.81 -18.21 -15.47
CA HIS A 261 0.83 -17.94 -16.91
C HIS A 261 0.57 -19.17 -17.77
N VAL A 262 0.86 -20.37 -17.26
CA VAL A 262 0.90 -21.60 -18.08
C VAL A 262 -0.21 -22.60 -17.74
N ASP A 263 -0.88 -22.45 -16.59
CA ASP A 263 -1.93 -23.34 -16.11
C ASP A 263 -3.18 -22.51 -15.70
N GLU A 264 -4.16 -22.42 -16.60
CA GLU A 264 -5.41 -21.67 -16.36
C GLU A 264 -6.25 -22.26 -15.21
N ALA A 265 -6.23 -23.59 -15.04
CA ALA A 265 -6.97 -24.24 -13.97
C ALA A 265 -6.34 -23.92 -12.60
N TYR A 266 -5.01 -23.81 -12.57
CA TYR A 266 -4.28 -23.34 -11.40
C TYR A 266 -4.58 -21.88 -11.07
N LEU A 267 -4.53 -20.98 -12.06
CA LEU A 267 -4.87 -19.57 -11.84
C LEU A 267 -6.29 -19.42 -11.31
N SER A 268 -7.28 -20.06 -11.96
CA SER A 268 -8.68 -20.02 -11.53
C SER A 268 -8.85 -20.51 -10.10
N LYS A 269 -8.11 -21.56 -9.72
CA LYS A 269 -8.11 -22.09 -8.35
C LYS A 269 -7.52 -21.08 -7.35
N LEU A 270 -6.38 -20.46 -7.66
CA LEU A 270 -5.79 -19.41 -6.82
C LEU A 270 -6.74 -18.22 -6.66
N GLU A 271 -7.30 -17.71 -7.76
CA GLU A 271 -8.26 -16.60 -7.73
C GLU A 271 -9.49 -16.95 -6.90
N SER A 272 -10.00 -18.18 -6.98
CA SER A 272 -11.11 -18.63 -6.12
C SER A 272 -10.76 -18.77 -4.62
N SER A 273 -9.46 -18.80 -4.27
CA SER A 273 -9.02 -18.78 -2.87
C SER A 273 -8.93 -17.37 -2.31
N ILE A 274 -8.98 -16.34 -3.15
CA ILE A 274 -9.06 -14.94 -2.75
C ILE A 274 -10.49 -14.69 -2.27
N ASP A 275 -10.64 -14.36 -0.99
CA ASP A 275 -11.93 -13.98 -0.43
C ASP A 275 -12.47 -12.75 -1.17
N SER A 276 -13.62 -12.87 -1.84
CA SER A 276 -14.21 -11.80 -2.63
C SER A 276 -14.70 -10.61 -1.80
N THR A 277 -14.78 -10.77 -0.48
CA THR A 277 -15.13 -9.70 0.48
C THR A 277 -13.90 -8.99 1.05
N CYS A 278 -12.70 -9.53 0.81
CA CYS A 278 -11.44 -8.97 1.27
C CYS A 278 -10.56 -8.57 0.08
N TRP A 279 -10.10 -7.33 0.05
CA TRP A 279 -9.15 -6.92 -0.99
C TRP A 279 -7.81 -7.65 -0.87
N PHE A 280 -7.24 -8.08 -1.99
CA PHE A 280 -5.83 -8.48 -2.12
C PHE A 280 -5.07 -7.40 -2.93
N PRO A 281 -4.47 -6.40 -2.26
CA PRO A 281 -4.02 -5.16 -2.88
C PRO A 281 -2.82 -5.29 -3.82
N PHE A 282 -1.98 -6.33 -3.70
CA PHE A 282 -0.85 -6.55 -4.62
C PHE A 282 -1.24 -7.13 -5.98
N ALA A 283 -2.51 -7.47 -6.20
CA ALA A 283 -2.98 -8.02 -7.48
C ALA A 283 -4.22 -7.26 -8.00
N THR A 284 -4.26 -5.94 -7.79
CA THR A 284 -5.25 -5.02 -8.40
C THR A 284 -5.32 -5.15 -9.91
N VAL A 285 -4.17 -5.25 -10.57
CA VAL A 285 -4.02 -5.50 -12.01
C VAL A 285 -3.98 -7.00 -12.37
N GLY A 286 -4.12 -7.87 -11.37
CA GLY A 286 -4.17 -9.33 -11.51
C GLY A 286 -2.87 -10.04 -11.17
N LEU A 287 -2.99 -11.33 -10.80
CA LEU A 287 -1.86 -12.15 -10.34
C LEU A 287 -0.77 -12.35 -11.41
N ARG A 288 -1.14 -12.30 -12.69
CA ARG A 288 -0.20 -12.41 -13.81
C ARG A 288 0.75 -11.22 -13.89
N GLU A 289 0.26 -10.00 -13.68
CA GLU A 289 1.11 -8.82 -13.74
C GLU A 289 2.04 -8.74 -12.52
N LEU A 290 1.54 -9.14 -11.35
CA LEU A 290 2.38 -9.32 -10.17
C LEU A 290 3.50 -10.35 -10.43
N ALA A 291 3.15 -11.54 -10.95
CA ALA A 291 4.12 -12.57 -11.29
C ALA A 291 5.16 -12.10 -12.33
N ASN A 292 4.71 -11.39 -13.37
CA ASN A 292 5.59 -10.78 -14.38
C ASN A 292 6.62 -9.84 -13.74
N SER A 293 6.19 -8.99 -12.80
CA SER A 293 7.08 -8.04 -12.14
C SER A 293 8.14 -8.76 -11.30
N ILE A 294 7.73 -9.79 -10.55
CA ILE A 294 8.61 -10.60 -9.70
C ILE A 294 9.63 -11.39 -10.52
N LEU A 295 9.19 -12.07 -11.58
CA LEU A 295 10.09 -12.91 -12.40
C LEU A 295 11.11 -12.08 -13.18
N LYS A 296 10.77 -10.84 -13.58
CA LYS A 296 11.72 -9.91 -14.21
C LYS A 296 12.79 -9.40 -13.23
N HIS A 297 12.49 -9.37 -11.94
CA HIS A 297 13.45 -8.99 -10.90
C HIS A 297 14.47 -10.11 -10.65
N ASP A 298 14.01 -11.36 -10.54
CA ASP A 298 14.87 -12.54 -10.28
C ASP A 298 15.92 -12.80 -11.39
N GLN A 299 15.66 -12.33 -12.61
CA GLN A 299 16.57 -12.48 -13.75
C GLN A 299 17.72 -11.44 -13.82
N LYS A 300 17.76 -10.46 -12.90
CA LYS A 300 18.76 -9.38 -12.89
C LYS A 300 19.85 -9.65 -11.86
#